data_AF-A0A9D6KGK5-F1
#
_entry.id   AF-A0A9D6KGK5-F1
#
_cell.length_a   1.000
_cell.length_b   1.000
_cell.length_c   1.000
_cell.angle_alpha   90.00
_cell.angle_beta   90.00
_cell.angle_gamma   90.00
#
_symmetry.space_group_name_H-M   'P 1'
#
loop_
_entity.id
_entity.type
_entity.pdbx_description
1 polymer ?
#
loop_
_entity_poly.entity_id
_entity_poly.type
_entity_poly.pdbx_seq_one_letter_code
_entity_poly.pdbx_strand_id
1 'polypeptide(L)'
;MDHIDDGYEQSPLSDRDKVTLRFTDALLSDPRRVGPELQAALQHHFSDPQIVELALGVGLFHALSKLLIALGLEPSAMPTTILPTPGIPQP
;
A
#
# COMPACT_ATOMS: atom_id res chain seq x y z
N MET A 1 7.58 -3.29 10.22
CA MET A 1 7.17 -3.79 8.89
C MET A 1 6.77 -5.26 8.92
N ASP A 2 7.18 -6.00 9.95
CA ASP A 2 6.98 -7.45 10.16
C ASP A 2 5.51 -7.94 10.25
N HIS A 3 4.53 -7.08 9.98
CA HIS A 3 3.09 -7.37 10.06
C HIS A 3 2.31 -6.95 8.81
N ILE A 4 3.01 -6.44 7.79
CA ILE A 4 2.44 -6.13 6.48
C ILE A 4 2.64 -7.36 5.59
N ASP A 5 1.79 -8.35 5.83
CA ASP A 5 1.75 -9.65 5.13
C ASP A 5 0.29 -10.07 4.95
N ASP A 6 0.03 -11.22 4.31
CA ASP A 6 -1.34 -11.70 4.05
C ASP A 6 -2.20 -11.90 5.33
N GLY A 7 -1.57 -11.97 6.51
CA GLY A 7 -2.20 -12.11 7.82
C GLY A 7 -2.43 -10.78 8.56
N TYR A 8 -2.22 -9.63 7.91
CA TYR A 8 -2.25 -8.30 8.55
C TYR A 8 -3.53 -8.00 9.35
N GLU A 9 -4.67 -8.60 9.00
CA GLU A 9 -5.95 -8.40 9.69
C GLU A 9 -5.88 -8.82 11.17
N GLN A 10 -5.11 -9.87 11.46
CA GLN A 10 -4.93 -10.43 12.81
C GLN A 10 -3.74 -9.84 13.55
N SER A 11 -3.00 -8.94 12.89
CA SER A 11 -1.79 -8.33 13.41
C SER A 11 -2.09 -7.17 14.39
N PRO A 12 -1.10 -6.70 15.15
CA PRO A 12 -1.24 -5.53 16.03
C PRO A 12 -1.21 -4.18 15.29
N LEU A 13 -1.33 -4.17 13.96
CA LEU A 13 -1.44 -2.94 13.18
C LEU A 13 -2.66 -2.11 13.61
N SER A 14 -2.55 -0.79 13.46
CA SER A 14 -3.66 0.11 13.76
C SER A 14 -4.83 -0.10 12.79
N ASP A 15 -6.04 0.27 13.19
CA ASP A 15 -7.21 0.19 12.31
C ASP A 15 -7.01 1.01 11.02
N ARG A 16 -6.35 2.16 11.13
CA ARG A 16 -5.97 3.00 9.98
C ARG A 16 -5.08 2.24 8.99
N ASP A 17 -4.09 1.50 9.48
CA ASP A 17 -3.18 0.72 8.63
C ASP A 17 -3.92 -0.45 7.97
N LYS A 18 -4.76 -1.16 8.74
CA LYS A 18 -5.57 -2.27 8.21
C LYS A 18 -6.56 -1.81 7.13
N VAL A 19 -7.18 -0.64 7.31
CA VAL A 19 -8.05 -0.02 6.29
C VAL A 19 -7.25 0.36 5.04
N THR A 20 -6.04 0.88 5.22
CA THR A 20 -5.14 1.22 4.11
C THR A 20 -4.76 -0.02 3.31
N LEU A 21 -4.44 -1.13 3.98
CA LEU A 21 -4.10 -2.40 3.34
C LEU A 21 -5.30 -3.00 2.62
N ARG A 22 -6.49 -3.02 3.25
CA ARG A 22 -7.73 -3.48 2.58
C ARG A 22 -8.05 -2.69 1.32
N PHE A 23 -7.89 -1.37 1.37
CA PHE A 23 -8.08 -0.51 0.20
C PHE A 23 -7.05 -0.82 -0.89
N THR A 24 -5.79 -1.00 -0.52
CA THR A 24 -4.71 -1.36 -1.44
C THR A 24 -4.99 -2.71 -2.12
N ASP A 25 -5.40 -3.73 -1.36
CA ASP A 25 -5.76 -5.04 -1.89
C ASP A 25 -6.93 -4.95 -2.87
N ALA A 26 -7.98 -4.20 -2.52
CA ALA A 26 -9.12 -3.97 -3.40
C ALA A 26 -8.69 -3.29 -4.70
N LEU A 27 -7.88 -2.23 -4.61
CA LEU A 27 -7.42 -1.47 -5.78
C LEU A 27 -6.56 -2.31 -6.74
N LEU A 28 -5.72 -3.19 -6.19
CA LEU A 28 -4.82 -4.05 -6.98
C LEU A 28 -5.49 -5.30 -7.56
N SER A 29 -6.52 -5.84 -6.88
CA SER A 29 -7.17 -7.10 -7.28
C SER A 29 -8.50 -6.89 -8.02
N ASP A 30 -9.48 -6.25 -7.38
CA ASP A 30 -10.79 -5.94 -7.94
C ASP A 30 -11.34 -4.65 -7.30
N PRO A 31 -11.26 -3.51 -8.01
CA PRO A 31 -11.71 -2.22 -7.49
C PRO A 31 -13.18 -2.20 -7.07
N ARG A 32 -14.02 -3.12 -7.57
CA ARG A 32 -15.44 -3.24 -7.16
C ARG A 32 -15.60 -3.68 -5.71
N ARG A 33 -14.53 -4.20 -5.08
CA ARG A 33 -14.49 -4.53 -3.66
C ARG A 33 -14.44 -3.29 -2.75
N VAL A 34 -14.23 -2.09 -3.31
CA VAL A 34 -14.41 -0.83 -2.58
C VAL A 34 -15.91 -0.54 -2.46
N GLY A 35 -16.55 -1.25 -1.53
CA GLY A 35 -17.95 -1.06 -1.19
C GLY A 35 -18.19 0.08 -0.18
N PRO A 36 -19.47 0.37 0.14
CA PRO A 36 -19.84 1.46 1.03
C PRO A 36 -19.18 1.39 2.42
N GLU A 37 -19.01 0.18 2.97
CA GLU A 37 -18.39 -0.02 4.29
C GLU A 37 -16.90 0.35 4.28
N LEU A 38 -16.15 -0.09 3.26
CA LEU A 38 -14.74 0.25 3.13
C LEU A 38 -14.55 1.74 2.84
N GLN A 39 -15.44 2.34 2.05
CA GLN A 39 -15.41 3.77 1.79
C GLN A 39 -15.70 4.59 3.06
N ALA A 40 -16.67 4.19 3.87
CA ALA A 40 -16.93 4.83 5.16
C ALA A 40 -15.74 4.70 6.12
N ALA A 41 -15.10 3.53 6.17
CA ALA A 41 -13.90 3.31 6.99
C ALA A 41 -12.72 4.17 6.53
N LEU A 42 -12.53 4.34 5.21
CA LEU A 42 -11.52 5.26 4.66
C LEU A 42 -11.81 6.71 5.06
N GLN A 43 -13.04 7.17 4.90
CA GLN A 43 -13.45 8.53 5.25
C GLN A 43 -13.42 8.81 6.75
N HIS A 44 -13.45 7.76 7.60
CA HIS A 44 -13.24 7.90 9.03
C HIS A 44 -11.78 8.24 9.40
N HIS A 45 -10.80 7.71 8.64
CA HIS A 45 -9.38 7.87 8.93
C HIS A 45 -8.63 8.87 8.04
N PHE A 46 -9.20 9.20 6.89
CA PHE A 46 -8.57 10.01 5.85
C PHE A 46 -9.55 11.04 5.29
N SER A 47 -9.04 12.20 4.91
CA SER A 47 -9.82 13.16 4.12
C SER A 47 -9.89 12.73 2.65
N ASP A 48 -10.88 13.24 1.91
CA ASP A 48 -11.01 12.91 0.48
C ASP A 48 -9.72 13.18 -0.33
N PRO A 49 -8.97 14.29 -0.13
CA PRO A 49 -7.68 14.48 -0.78
C PRO A 49 -6.65 13.40 -0.42
N GLN A 50 -6.60 12.97 0.84
CA GLN A 50 -5.68 11.91 1.28
C GLN A 50 -6.02 10.55 0.65
N ILE A 51 -7.31 10.25 0.48
CA ILE A 51 -7.76 9.03 -0.19
C ILE A 51 -7.34 9.06 -1.67
N VAL A 52 -7.46 10.21 -2.33
CA VAL A 52 -6.98 10.40 -3.71
C VAL A 52 -5.47 10.22 -3.80
N GLU A 53 -4.69 10.84 -2.90
CA GLU A 53 -3.24 10.67 -2.85
C GLU A 53 -2.84 9.21 -2.64
N LEU A 54 -3.51 8.50 -1.74
CA LEU A 54 -3.29 7.09 -1.49
C LEU A 54 -3.54 6.25 -2.76
N ALA A 55 -4.67 6.48 -3.43
CA ALA A 55 -5.02 5.77 -4.66
C ALA A 55 -4.02 6.05 -5.80
N LEU A 56 -3.60 7.31 -5.96
CA LEU A 56 -2.62 7.71 -6.97
C LEU A 56 -1.24 7.09 -6.68
N GLY A 57 -0.80 7.09 -5.42
CA GLY A 57 0.47 6.48 -5.01
C GLY A 57 0.50 4.99 -5.33
N VAL A 58 -0.51 4.24 -4.89
CA VAL A 58 -0.62 2.80 -5.18
C VAL A 58 -0.70 2.53 -6.69
N GLY A 59 -1.54 3.28 -7.40
CA GLY A 59 -1.72 3.12 -8.85
C GLY A 59 -0.44 3.38 -9.65
N LEU A 60 0.32 4.41 -9.28
CA LEU A 60 1.60 4.74 -9.92
C LEU A 60 2.60 3.59 -9.79
N PHE A 61 2.82 3.08 -8.58
CA PHE A 61 3.76 1.98 -8.37
C PHE A 61 3.31 0.69 -9.05
N HIS A 62 2.01 0.40 -9.04
CA HIS A 62 1.46 -0.76 -9.74
C HIS A 62 1.67 -0.70 -11.25
N ALA A 63 1.50 0.49 -11.87
CA ALA A 63 1.78 0.68 -13.29
C ALA A 63 3.27 0.47 -13.61
N LEU A 64 4.17 0.96 -12.76
CA LEU A 64 5.61 0.75 -12.92
C LEU A 64 5.99 -0.73 -12.76
N SER A 65 5.40 -1.46 -11.82
CA SER A 65 5.60 -2.91 -11.71
C SER A 65 5.22 -3.65 -12.99
N LYS A 66 4.07 -3.30 -13.60
CA LYS A 66 3.64 -3.88 -14.88
C LYS A 66 4.57 -3.51 -16.04
N LEU A 67 5.10 -2.29 -16.05
CA LEU A 67 6.08 -1.87 -17.04
C LEU A 67 7.37 -2.70 -16.95
N LEU A 68 7.89 -2.94 -15.74
CA LEU A 68 9.06 -3.80 -15.54
C LEU A 68 8.83 -5.21 -16.05
N ILE A 69 7.69 -5.82 -15.72
CA ILE A 69 7.30 -7.16 -16.20
C ILE A 69 7.20 -7.18 -17.73
N ALA A 70 6.54 -6.18 -18.33
CA ALA A 70 6.37 -6.12 -19.78
C ALA A 70 7.71 -5.98 -20.53
N LEU A 71 8.73 -5.41 -19.90
CA LEU A 71 10.07 -5.24 -20.46
C LEU A 71 11.01 -6.41 -20.12
N GLY A 72 10.57 -7.40 -19.33
CA GLY A 72 11.45 -8.48 -18.83
C GLY A 72 12.54 -7.96 -17.87
N LEU A 73 12.25 -6.85 -17.18
CA LEU A 73 13.15 -6.18 -16.24
C LEU A 73 12.70 -6.42 -14.79
N GLU A 74 11.78 -7.34 -14.55
CA GLU A 74 11.42 -7.73 -13.20
C GLU A 74 12.62 -8.40 -12.50
N PRO A 75 12.93 -8.00 -11.26
CA PRO A 75 14.03 -8.61 -10.54
C PRO A 75 13.66 -10.03 -10.13
N SER A 76 14.62 -10.96 -10.19
CA SER A 76 14.41 -12.35 -9.74
C SER A 76 14.21 -12.46 -8.22
N ALA A 77 14.62 -11.45 -7.46
CA ALA A 77 14.42 -11.31 -6.03
C ALA A 77 14.33 -9.82 -5.65
N MET A 78 13.54 -9.50 -4.63
CA MET A 78 13.39 -8.13 -4.12
C MET A 78 13.78 -8.07 -2.64
N PRO A 79 15.09 -8.03 -2.33
CA PRO A 79 15.53 -7.93 -0.94
C PRO A 79 15.14 -6.58 -0.34
N THR A 80 14.70 -6.60 0.92
CA THR A 80 14.39 -5.37 1.66
C THR A 80 15.63 -4.48 1.76
N THR A 81 15.53 -3.27 1.21
CA THR A 81 16.60 -2.26 1.32
C THR A 81 16.21 -1.24 2.39
N ILE A 82 17.00 -1.16 3.47
CA ILE A 82 16.83 -0.12 4.49
C ILE A 82 17.60 1.12 4.02
N LEU A 83 16.88 2.15 3.55
CA LEU A 83 17.48 3.44 3.22
C LEU A 83 17.36 4.37 4.44
N PRO A 84 18.47 4.73 5.11
CA PRO A 84 18.40 5.66 6.23
C PRO A 84 17.98 7.04 5.74
N THR A 85 17.17 7.74 6.52
CA THR A 85 16.77 9.12 6.21
C THR A 85 18.02 10.00 6.13
N PRO A 86 18.30 10.65 4.98
CA PRO A 86 19.47 11.49 4.84
C PRO A 86 19.49 12.61 5.89
N GLY A 87 20.63 12.78 6.57
CA GLY A 87 20.83 13.87 7.55
C GLY A 87 20.60 13.50 9.02
N ILE A 88 20.21 12.26 9.35
CA ILE A 88 20.19 11.77 10.74
C ILE A 88 21.57 11.18 11.07
N PRO A 89 22.27 11.66 12.13
CA PRO A 89 23.49 11.02 12.62
C PRO A 89 23.20 9.55 12.99
N GLN A 90 24.02 8.64 12.47
CA GLN A 90 23.94 7.23 12.87
C GLN A 90 24.35 7.12 14.35
N PRO A 91 23.61 6.34 15.17
CA PRO A 91 23.99 6.09 16.56
C PRO A 91 25.32 5.31 16.67
#